data_AF-A0AA88EE22-F1
#
_entry.id   AF-A0AA88EE22-F1
#
_cell.length_a   1.000
_cell.length_b   1.000
_cell.length_c   1.000
_cell.angle_alpha   90.00
_cell.angle_beta   90.00
_cell.angle_gamma   90.00
#
_symmetry.space_group_name_H-M   'P 1'
#
loop_
_entity.id
_entity.type
_entity.pdbx_description
1 polymer ?
#
loop_
_entity_poly.entity_id
_entity_poly.type
_entity_poly.pdbx_seq_one_letter_code
_entity_poly.pdbx_strand_id
1 'polypeptide(L)'
;MIKETYFISHGSPTLSIDESIPARHFLKSWKEKVHPQAPNSILVISGHWETHVPTVNVISPPKLNDTIYDFYGFPKPMYQESGLA
;
A
#
# COMPACT_ATOMS: atom_id res chain seq x y z
N MET A 1 -16.84 -15.45 4.40
CA MET A 1 -17.35 -14.46 3.44
C MET A 1 -16.49 -13.21 3.53
N ILE A 2 -16.17 -12.60 2.39
CA ILE A 2 -15.56 -11.26 2.33
C ILE A 2 -16.61 -10.27 2.87
N LYS A 3 -16.24 -9.50 3.90
CA LYS A 3 -17.16 -8.56 4.55
C LYS A 3 -17.09 -7.17 3.95
N GLU A 4 -15.89 -6.74 3.58
CA GLU A 4 -15.61 -5.39 3.09
C GLU A 4 -14.69 -5.46 1.87
N THR A 5 -14.85 -4.54 0.93
CA THR A 5 -13.98 -4.40 -0.24
C THR A 5 -13.86 -2.92 -0.57
N TYR A 6 -12.63 -2.46 -0.73
CA TYR A 6 -12.32 -1.05 -0.96
C TYR A 6 -11.53 -0.90 -2.25
N PHE A 7 -11.91 0.08 -3.06
CA PHE A 7 -11.10 0.55 -4.18
C PHE A 7 -10.34 1.81 -3.74
N ILE A 8 -9.02 1.78 -3.86
CA ILE A 8 -8.15 2.89 -3.46
C ILE A 8 -7.37 3.35 -4.69
N SER A 9 -7.58 4.59 -5.11
CA SER A 9 -6.71 5.23 -6.10
C SER A 9 -5.40 5.62 -5.43
N HIS A 10 -4.26 5.09 -5.92
CA HIS A 10 -2.95 5.29 -5.30
C HIS A 10 -2.29 6.64 -5.69
N GLY A 11 -2.75 7.28 -6.76
CA GLY A 11 -2.21 8.58 -7.20
C GLY A 11 -0.71 8.57 -7.50
N SER A 12 -0.09 9.75 -7.41
CA SER A 12 1.36 9.92 -7.53
C SER A 12 2.09 9.35 -6.32
N PRO A 13 3.32 8.80 -6.47
CA PRO A 13 4.17 8.39 -5.35
C PRO A 13 4.33 9.46 -4.26
N THR A 14 4.26 10.75 -4.58
CA THR A 14 4.35 11.85 -3.61
C THR A 14 3.28 11.83 -2.52
N LEU A 15 2.16 11.11 -2.73
CA LEU A 15 1.13 10.87 -1.71
C LEU A 15 1.72 10.31 -0.39
N SER A 16 2.84 9.58 -0.47
CA SER A 16 3.51 9.00 0.69
C SER A 16 4.23 10.01 1.60
N ILE A 17 4.50 11.24 1.12
CA ILE A 17 5.28 12.24 1.87
C ILE A 17 4.65 13.64 1.88
N ASP A 18 3.83 13.99 0.90
CA ASP A 18 3.32 15.34 0.73
C ASP A 18 2.10 15.59 1.63
N GLU A 19 2.32 16.35 2.71
CA GLU A 19 1.29 16.71 3.68
C GLU A 19 0.26 17.71 3.14
N SER A 20 0.48 18.32 1.97
CA SER A 20 -0.52 19.17 1.33
C SER A 20 -1.65 18.36 0.66
N ILE A 21 -1.44 17.06 0.42
CA ILE A 21 -2.40 16.20 -0.28
C ILE A 21 -3.48 15.69 0.70
N PRO A 22 -4.77 16.04 0.53
CA PRO A 22 -5.84 15.64 1.47
C PRO A 22 -6.01 14.12 1.58
N ALA A 23 -5.81 13.40 0.48
CA ALA A 23 -5.92 11.94 0.45
C ALA A 23 -4.91 11.26 1.40
N ARG A 24 -3.74 11.87 1.63
CA ARG A 24 -2.74 11.35 2.57
C ARG A 24 -3.30 11.30 3.99
N HIS A 25 -3.88 12.41 4.45
CA HIS A 25 -4.47 12.52 5.79
C HIS A 25 -5.66 11.58 5.97
N PHE A 26 -6.47 11.44 4.92
CA PHE A 26 -7.56 10.48 4.91
C PHE A 26 -7.05 9.04 5.10
N LEU A 27 -6.08 8.60 4.30
CA LEU A 27 -5.50 7.25 4.38
C LEU A 27 -4.77 7.01 5.71
N LYS A 28 -4.07 8.00 6.26
CA LYS A 28 -3.47 7.92 7.61
C LYS A 28 -4.53 7.68 8.70
N SER A 29 -5.73 8.21 8.53
CA SER A 29 -6.84 8.04 9.47
C SER A 29 -7.72 6.81 9.23
N TRP A 30 -7.33 5.93 8.31
CA TRP A 30 -8.18 4.84 7.83
C TRP A 30 -8.55 3.85 8.94
N LYS A 31 -7.58 3.52 9.80
CA LYS A 31 -7.80 2.62 10.94
C LYS A 31 -8.85 3.21 11.89
N GLU A 32 -8.80 4.51 12.16
CA GLU A 32 -9.72 5.14 13.10
C GLU A 32 -11.12 5.37 12.50
N LYS A 33 -11.19 5.71 11.21
CA LYS A 33 -12.43 6.23 10.58
C LYS A 33 -13.14 5.28 9.64
N VAL A 34 -12.43 4.33 9.03
CA VAL A 34 -12.98 3.49 7.94
C VAL A 34 -13.03 2.02 8.33
N HIS A 35 -11.92 1.48 8.84
CA HIS A 35 -11.85 0.06 9.20
C HIS A 35 -11.09 -0.15 10.52
N PRO A 36 -11.78 -0.02 11.68
CA PRO A 36 -11.16 -0.09 13.00
C PRO A 36 -10.75 -1.49 13.44
N GLN A 37 -11.35 -2.52 12.86
CA GLN A 37 -10.97 -3.90 13.14
C GLN A 37 -9.82 -4.29 12.21
N ALA A 38 -8.68 -4.66 12.78
CA ALA A 38 -7.57 -5.17 11.99
C ALA A 38 -7.96 -6.53 11.38
N PRO A 39 -7.85 -6.70 10.05
CA PRO A 39 -8.14 -7.99 9.43
C PRO A 39 -7.02 -8.99 9.71
N ASN A 40 -7.38 -10.27 9.80
CA ASN A 40 -6.39 -11.35 9.94
C ASN A 40 -5.55 -11.55 8.66
N SER A 41 -6.05 -11.11 7.51
CA SER A 41 -5.39 -11.19 6.21
C SER A 41 -5.99 -10.16 5.26
N ILE A 42 -5.18 -9.67 4.31
CA ILE A 42 -5.61 -8.73 3.27
C ILE A 42 -5.25 -9.33 1.91
N LEU A 43 -6.19 -9.29 0.96
CA LEU A 43 -5.90 -9.52 -0.46
C LEU A 43 -5.77 -8.15 -1.12
N VAL A 44 -4.58 -7.85 -1.66
CA VAL A 44 -4.32 -6.62 -2.41
C VAL A 44 -4.28 -6.96 -3.90
N ILE A 45 -5.07 -6.25 -4.70
CA ILE A 45 -5.02 -6.29 -6.16
C ILE A 45 -4.46 -4.94 -6.61
N SER A 46 -3.27 -4.96 -7.22
CA SER A 46 -2.58 -3.75 -7.66
C SER A 46 -2.67 -3.58 -9.17
N GLY A 47 -2.93 -2.35 -9.63
CA GLY A 47 -2.85 -2.01 -11.05
C GLY A 47 -1.45 -2.15 -11.64
N HIS A 48 -0.42 -2.12 -10.79
CA HIS A 48 0.99 -2.29 -11.17
C HIS A 48 1.50 -3.74 -11.05
N TRP A 49 0.67 -4.69 -10.61
CA TRP A 49 1.05 -6.11 -10.57
C TRP A 49 0.76 -6.78 -11.90
N GLU A 50 1.60 -6.48 -12.90
CA GLU A 50 1.46 -7.00 -14.25
C GLU A 50 2.25 -8.31 -14.43
N THR A 51 1.55 -9.38 -14.81
CA THR A 51 2.12 -10.71 -15.00
C THR A 51 1.53 -11.36 -16.26
N HIS A 52 2.29 -12.24 -16.92
CA HIS A 52 1.86 -12.88 -18.17
C HIS A 52 0.70 -13.87 -17.97
N VAL A 53 0.54 -14.39 -16.76
CA VAL A 53 -0.54 -15.30 -16.34
C VAL A 53 -1.03 -14.87 -14.97
N PRO A 54 -2.27 -15.17 -14.57
CA PRO A 54 -2.76 -14.87 -13.23
C PRO A 54 -1.82 -15.42 -12.16
N THR A 55 -1.24 -14.52 -11.36
CA THR A 55 -0.18 -14.85 -10.40
C THR A 55 -0.52 -14.26 -9.04
N VAL A 56 -0.30 -15.04 -7.99
CA VAL A 56 -0.48 -14.62 -6.59
C VAL A 56 0.86 -14.75 -5.87
N ASN A 57 1.23 -13.71 -5.11
CA ASN A 57 2.30 -13.77 -4.13
C ASN A 57 1.70 -13.90 -2.72
N VAL A 58 2.27 -14.77 -1.89
CA VAL A 58 1.81 -15.01 -0.51
C VAL A 58 2.97 -14.77 0.44
N ILE A 59 2.78 -13.83 1.36
CA ILE A 59 3.72 -13.54 2.44
C ILE A 59 3.12 -14.14 3.72
N SER A 60 3.93 -14.87 4.49
CA SER A 60 3.53 -15.42 5.78
C SER A 60 4.67 -15.24 6.79
N PRO A 61 4.40 -14.78 8.02
CA PRO A 61 5.44 -14.58 9.02
C PRO A 61 6.32 -15.83 9.21
N PRO A 62 7.65 -15.68 9.36
CA PRO A 62 8.41 -14.43 9.47
C PRO A 62 8.90 -13.87 8.11
N LYS A 63 8.47 -14.43 6.97
CA LYS A 63 8.94 -14.01 5.65
C LYS A 63 8.38 -12.64 5.31
N LEU A 64 9.19 -11.82 4.66
CA LEU A 64 8.84 -10.52 4.07
C LEU A 64 9.45 -10.47 2.67
N ASN A 65 8.80 -9.74 1.75
CA ASN A 65 9.42 -9.39 0.48
C ASN A 65 10.29 -8.16 0.68
N ASP A 66 11.36 -8.04 -0.09
CA ASP A 66 12.11 -6.80 -0.19
C ASP A 66 11.26 -5.71 -0.86
N THR A 67 11.40 -4.47 -0.40
CA THR A 67 10.75 -3.32 -1.03
C THR A 67 11.47 -2.98 -2.32
N ILE A 68 10.71 -2.94 -3.42
CA ILE A 68 11.17 -2.47 -4.72
C ILE A 68 10.56 -1.09 -4.98
N TYR A 69 11.39 -0.11 -5.31
CA TYR A 69 10.95 1.21 -5.76
C TYR A 69 10.99 1.25 -7.29
N ASP A 70 9.83 1.11 -7.93
CA ASP A 70 9.65 1.09 -9.39
C ASP A 70 9.39 2.49 -9.99
N PHE A 71 9.72 3.55 -9.25
CA PHE A 71 9.62 4.95 -9.66
C PHE A 71 10.96 5.70 -9.55
N TYR A 72 11.15 6.71 -10.40
CA TYR A 72 12.43 7.43 -10.52
C TYR A 72 12.23 8.95 -10.54
N GLY A 73 13.27 9.71 -10.15
CA GLY A 73 13.27 11.17 -10.21
C GLY A 73 12.62 11.88 -9.00
N PHE A 74 12.32 11.14 -7.93
CA PHE A 74 11.69 11.68 -6.73
C PHE A 74 12.71 12.02 -5.62
N PRO A 75 12.32 12.82 -4.60
CA PRO A 75 13.19 13.12 -3.46
C PRO A 75 13.69 11.87 -2.74
N LYS A 76 14.96 11.90 -2.28
CA LYS A 76 15.63 10.80 -1.57
C LYS A 76 14.79 10.17 -0.43
N PRO A 77 14.06 10.94 0.42
CA PRO A 77 13.25 10.36 1.48
C PRO A 77 12.24 9.31 1.00
N MET A 78 11.72 9.42 -0.23
CA MET A 78 10.74 8.47 -0.77
C MET A 78 11.31 7.06 -1.01
N TYR A 79 12.63 6.95 -1.15
CA TYR A 79 13.36 5.67 -1.27
C TYR A 79 13.81 5.13 0.09
N GLN A 80 13.51 5.86 1.17
CA GLN A 80 13.91 5.54 2.55
C GLN A 80 12.70 5.30 3.45
N GLU A 81 11.49 5.35 2.90
CA GLU A 81 10.26 4.90 3.55
C GLU A 81 10.33 3.37 3.71
N SER A 82 11.13 2.90 4.67
CA SER A 82 11.23 1.51 5.10
C SER A 82 10.67 1.43 6.52
N GLY A 83 9.35 1.60 6.64
CA GLY A 83 8.66 1.72 7.93
C GLY A 83 7.55 0.70 8.19
N LEU A 84 7.46 -0.38 7.40
CA LEU A 84 6.53 -1.48 7.65
C LEU A 84 7.31 -2.80 7.64
N ALA A 85 8.17 -2.98 8.64
CA ALA A 85 8.48 -4.29 9.19
C ALA A 85 7.69 -4.44 10.49
#